data_AF-A0A356TIR4-F1
#
_entry.id   AF-A0A356TIR4-F1
#
_cell.length_a   1.000
_cell.length_b   1.000
_cell.length_c   1.000
_cell.angle_alpha   90.00
_cell.angle_beta   90.00
_cell.angle_gamma   90.00
#
_symmetry.space_group_name_H-M   'P 1'
#
loop_
_entity.id
_entity.type
_entity.pdbx_description
1 polymer ?
#
loop_
_entity_poly.entity_id
_entity_poly.type
_entity_poly.pdbx_seq_one_letter_code
_entity_poly.pdbx_strand_id
1 'polypeptide(L)'
;ADRLADATVRGSRDRDLAAEIAFVKLWMAWRSGARNAARLAERFTERHTRSGQLVALAWMVRGEIAFDEERHEDAVAAWRFAFGQIGTPLYAYALYRTASARQALGQADEAEQALAEVEQLGCDAEAHAEIRRVSLAAASENGRGMRVDVDGVTRPAACPVPSEDDQEEEEGWRPAE
;
A
#
# COMPACT_ATOMS: atom_id res chain seq x y z
N ALA A 1 3.78 4.90 -33.16
CA ALA A 1 2.72 4.89 -32.14
C ALA A 1 2.92 5.98 -31.08
N ASP A 2 4.10 6.05 -30.43
CA ASP A 2 4.38 7.02 -29.35
C ASP A 2 4.14 8.50 -29.69
N ARG A 3 4.51 8.94 -30.91
CA ARG A 3 4.33 10.35 -31.33
C ARG A 3 2.86 10.76 -31.54
N LEU A 4 1.99 9.82 -31.86
CA LEU A 4 0.55 10.07 -32.03
C LEU A 4 -0.12 10.20 -30.67
N ALA A 5 0.23 9.35 -29.69
CA ALA A 5 -0.23 9.48 -28.32
C ALA A 5 0.20 10.82 -27.68
N ASP A 6 1.46 11.23 -27.90
CA ASP A 6 1.97 12.52 -27.41
C ASP A 6 1.32 13.75 -28.09
N ALA A 7 0.81 13.60 -29.32
CA ALA A 7 0.11 14.66 -30.05
C ALA A 7 -1.35 14.81 -29.60
N THR A 8 -2.03 13.69 -29.30
CA THR A 8 -3.42 13.70 -28.80
C THR A 8 -3.51 14.34 -27.41
N VAL A 9 -2.50 14.13 -26.54
CA VAL A 9 -2.43 14.77 -25.21
C VAL A 9 -2.21 16.29 -25.30
N ARG A 10 -1.50 16.80 -26.32
CA ARG A 10 -1.32 18.26 -26.49
C ARG A 10 -2.60 18.98 -26.93
N GLY A 11 -3.53 18.26 -27.57
CA GLY A 11 -4.82 18.81 -28.02
C GLY A 11 -5.95 18.64 -27.01
N SER A 12 -5.86 17.63 -26.14
CA SER A 12 -6.84 17.39 -25.08
C SER A 12 -6.54 18.27 -23.87
N ARG A 13 -7.45 19.18 -23.51
CA ARG A 13 -7.41 19.97 -22.27
C ARG A 13 -7.67 19.14 -21.01
N ASP A 14 -7.74 17.82 -21.13
CA ASP A 14 -8.04 16.93 -20.04
C ASP A 14 -6.76 16.51 -19.30
N ARG A 15 -6.49 17.22 -18.19
CA ARG A 15 -5.35 16.95 -17.31
C ARG A 15 -5.41 15.55 -16.70
N ASP A 16 -6.60 14.98 -16.56
CA ASP A 16 -6.80 13.67 -15.96
C ASP A 16 -6.42 12.58 -16.96
N LEU A 17 -6.87 12.68 -18.21
CA LEU A 17 -6.44 11.78 -19.29
C LEU A 17 -4.91 11.80 -19.50
N ALA A 18 -4.28 12.97 -19.40
CA ALA A 18 -2.82 13.09 -19.50
C ALA A 18 -2.11 12.34 -18.36
N ALA A 19 -2.64 12.41 -17.14
CA ALA A 19 -2.14 11.66 -16.00
C ALA A 19 -2.36 10.16 -16.17
N GLU A 20 -3.54 9.72 -16.61
CA GLU A 20 -3.83 8.30 -16.86
C GLU A 20 -2.85 7.69 -17.88
N ILE A 21 -2.65 8.35 -19.02
CA ILE A 21 -1.70 7.89 -20.05
C ILE A 21 -0.28 7.84 -19.50
N ALA A 22 0.15 8.87 -18.76
CA ALA A 22 1.48 8.90 -18.16
C ALA A 22 1.66 7.77 -17.13
N PHE A 23 0.63 7.48 -16.33
CA PHE A 23 0.66 6.40 -15.35
C PHE A 23 0.72 5.03 -16.02
N VAL A 24 -0.08 4.80 -17.07
CA VAL A 24 -0.03 3.54 -17.83
C VAL A 24 1.35 3.32 -18.45
N LYS A 25 1.98 4.38 -19.00
CA LYS A 25 3.36 4.30 -19.51
C LYS A 25 4.36 3.94 -18.40
N LEU A 26 4.23 4.55 -17.22
CA LEU A 26 5.04 4.20 -16.06
C LEU A 26 4.83 2.73 -15.65
N TRP A 27 3.59 2.32 -15.48
CA TRP A 27 3.22 0.97 -15.04
C TRP A 27 3.79 -0.10 -15.97
N MET A 28 3.61 0.05 -17.29
CA MET A 28 4.17 -0.89 -18.26
C MET A 28 5.71 -0.91 -18.23
N ALA A 29 6.35 0.25 -18.10
CA ALA A 29 7.80 0.33 -18.02
C ALA A 29 8.33 -0.41 -16.79
N TRP A 30 7.72 -0.19 -15.62
CA TRP A 30 8.11 -0.87 -14.39
C TRP A 30 7.87 -2.38 -14.47
N ARG A 31 6.66 -2.81 -14.87
CA ARG A 31 6.30 -4.24 -14.95
C ARG A 31 7.12 -5.04 -15.96
N SER A 32 7.69 -4.38 -16.97
CA SER A 32 8.59 -4.99 -17.95
C SER A 32 10.08 -4.88 -17.59
N GLY A 33 10.43 -4.24 -16.47
CA GLY A 33 11.83 -4.01 -16.08
C GLY A 33 12.56 -3.02 -17.00
N ALA A 34 11.84 -2.11 -17.65
CA ALA A 34 12.43 -1.15 -18.56
C ALA A 34 13.33 -0.15 -17.80
N ARG A 35 14.54 0.09 -18.32
CA ARG A 35 15.55 0.98 -17.71
C ARG A 35 15.09 2.42 -17.46
N ASN A 36 14.02 2.87 -18.11
CA ASN A 36 13.48 4.21 -17.95
C ASN A 36 12.36 4.31 -16.90
N ALA A 37 11.99 3.21 -16.23
CA ALA A 37 10.91 3.20 -15.24
C ALA A 37 11.14 4.21 -14.10
N ALA A 38 12.35 4.24 -13.52
CA ALA A 38 12.71 5.17 -12.44
C ALA A 38 12.45 6.64 -12.84
N ARG A 39 12.93 7.03 -14.02
CA ARG A 39 12.74 8.37 -14.59
C ARG A 39 11.28 8.69 -14.90
N LEU A 40 10.50 7.69 -15.32
CA LEU A 40 9.06 7.88 -15.53
C LEU A 40 8.33 8.08 -14.20
N ALA A 41 8.71 7.35 -13.15
CA ALA A 41 8.13 7.48 -11.82
C ALA A 41 8.42 8.85 -11.22
N GLU A 42 9.69 9.28 -11.25
CA GLU A 42 10.11 10.62 -10.83
C GLU A 42 9.31 11.71 -11.56
N ARG A 43 9.33 11.71 -12.90
CA ARG A 43 8.59 12.69 -13.71
C ARG A 43 7.10 12.68 -13.42
N PHE A 44 6.51 11.51 -13.15
CA PHE A 44 5.10 11.42 -12.81
C PHE A 44 4.82 12.15 -11.49
N THR A 45 5.57 11.76 -10.44
CA THR A 45 5.40 12.30 -9.09
C THR A 45 5.62 13.82 -9.00
N GLU A 46 6.46 14.38 -9.89
CA GLU A 46 6.69 15.83 -9.97
C GLU A 46 5.61 16.60 -10.73
N ARG A 47 5.04 16.00 -11.80
CA ARG A 47 4.19 16.73 -12.76
C ARG A 47 2.71 16.55 -12.53
N HIS A 48 2.33 15.44 -11.90
CA HIS A 48 0.94 15.04 -11.70
C HIS A 48 0.55 15.07 -10.20
N THR A 49 1.07 16.04 -9.46
CA THR A 49 0.89 16.17 -7.99
C THR A 49 -0.57 16.28 -7.54
N ARG A 50 -1.48 16.68 -8.43
CA ARG A 50 -2.92 16.81 -8.16
C ARG A 50 -3.75 15.62 -8.65
N SER A 51 -3.12 14.59 -9.21
CA SER A 51 -3.81 13.44 -9.81
C SER A 51 -4.16 12.36 -8.76
N GLY A 52 -4.73 12.79 -7.63
CA GLY A 52 -5.33 11.96 -6.59
C GLY A 52 -4.65 10.61 -6.32
N GLN A 53 -5.36 9.52 -6.63
CA GLN A 53 -4.86 8.16 -6.40
C GLN A 53 -3.70 7.76 -7.32
N LEU A 54 -3.64 8.28 -8.56
CA LEU A 54 -2.55 7.94 -9.48
C LEU A 54 -1.19 8.44 -8.99
N VAL A 55 -1.15 9.61 -8.34
CA VAL A 55 0.11 10.10 -7.75
C VAL A 55 0.53 9.25 -6.56
N ALA A 56 -0.42 8.78 -5.73
CA ALA A 56 -0.11 7.85 -4.64
C ALA A 56 0.47 6.53 -5.19
N LEU A 57 -0.16 5.93 -6.21
CA LEU A 57 0.35 4.73 -6.87
C LEU A 57 1.72 4.95 -7.51
N ALA A 58 1.96 6.11 -8.13
CA ALA A 58 3.26 6.42 -8.71
C ALA A 58 4.36 6.55 -7.65
N TRP A 59 4.05 7.10 -6.48
CA TRP A 59 4.96 7.10 -5.33
C TRP A 59 5.25 5.68 -4.84
N MET A 60 4.25 4.79 -4.81
CA MET A 60 4.48 3.37 -4.51
C MET A 60 5.46 2.74 -5.49
N VAL A 61 5.21 2.88 -6.80
CA VAL A 61 6.11 2.37 -7.85
C VAL A 61 7.51 2.96 -7.74
N ARG A 62 7.64 4.25 -7.41
CA ARG A 62 8.94 4.89 -7.18
C ARG A 62 9.70 4.24 -6.02
N GLY A 63 9.00 3.94 -4.92
CA GLY A 63 9.58 3.26 -3.76
C GLY A 63 10.02 1.84 -4.09
N GLU A 64 9.20 1.10 -4.84
CA GLU A 64 9.55 -0.24 -5.34
C GLU A 64 10.84 -0.24 -6.16
N ILE A 65 10.92 0.66 -7.15
CA ILE A 65 12.11 0.79 -8.00
C ILE A 65 13.34 1.16 -7.16
N ALA A 66 13.21 2.10 -6.23
CA ALA A 66 14.33 2.49 -5.37
C ALA A 66 14.78 1.33 -4.47
N PHE A 67 13.84 0.53 -3.94
CA PHE A 67 14.14 -0.64 -3.13
C PHE A 67 14.88 -1.71 -3.92
N ASP A 68 14.41 -2.02 -5.13
CA ASP A 68 15.04 -2.99 -6.04
C ASP A 68 16.47 -2.55 -6.47
N GLU A 69 16.72 -1.24 -6.47
CA GLU A 69 18.03 -0.63 -6.73
C GLU A 69 18.89 -0.49 -5.45
N GLU A 70 18.47 -1.09 -4.32
CA GLU A 70 19.13 -1.00 -3.00
C GLU A 70 19.23 0.43 -2.43
N ARG A 71 18.47 1.37 -2.99
CA ARG A 71 18.36 2.75 -2.50
C ARG A 71 17.28 2.83 -1.42
N HIS A 72 17.51 2.13 -0.31
CA HIS A 72 16.52 1.92 0.74
C HIS A 72 16.03 3.23 1.39
N GLU A 73 16.88 4.25 1.54
CA GLU A 73 16.45 5.56 2.05
C GLU A 73 15.47 6.26 1.11
N ASP A 74 15.73 6.21 -0.20
CA ASP A 74 14.84 6.75 -1.23
C ASP A 74 13.51 6.00 -1.26
N ALA A 75 13.54 4.68 -1.05
CA ALA A 75 12.35 3.85 -0.99
C ALA A 75 11.45 4.25 0.19
N VAL A 76 12.03 4.38 1.39
CA VAL A 76 11.31 4.87 2.58
C VAL A 76 10.75 6.27 2.34
N ALA A 77 11.52 7.17 1.73
CA ALA A 77 11.06 8.52 1.42
C ALA A 77 9.85 8.51 0.46
N ALA A 78 9.85 7.64 -0.55
CA ALA A 78 8.75 7.52 -1.50
C ALA A 78 7.47 6.95 -0.86
N TRP A 79 7.57 5.88 -0.06
CA TRP A 79 6.41 5.24 0.56
C TRP A 79 5.74 6.07 1.65
N ARG A 80 6.46 7.01 2.29
CA ARG A 80 5.89 7.99 3.23
C ARG A 80 4.73 8.80 2.64
N PHE A 81 4.63 8.92 1.32
CA PHE A 81 3.49 9.59 0.69
C PHE A 81 2.15 8.89 0.99
N ALA A 82 2.15 7.58 1.20
CA ALA A 82 0.95 6.82 1.54
C ALA A 82 0.45 7.08 2.98
N PHE A 83 1.26 7.72 3.85
CA PHE A 83 0.88 7.95 5.26
C PHE A 83 -0.25 8.97 5.43
N GLY A 84 -0.59 9.72 4.38
CA GLY A 84 -1.83 10.52 4.34
C GLY A 84 -3.10 9.72 4.08
N GLN A 85 -3.02 8.40 3.88
CA GLN A 85 -4.14 7.51 3.51
C GLN A 85 -4.28 6.35 4.51
N ILE A 86 -4.26 6.66 5.81
CA ILE A 86 -4.35 5.68 6.92
C ILE A 86 -5.56 4.76 6.74
N GLY A 87 -5.40 3.48 7.05
CA GLY A 87 -6.46 2.47 6.95
C GLY A 87 -6.72 1.98 5.53
N THR A 88 -6.02 2.49 4.51
CA THR A 88 -6.10 1.95 3.15
C THR A 88 -5.13 0.78 2.95
N PRO A 89 -5.40 -0.13 1.99
CA PRO A 89 -4.44 -1.16 1.60
C PRO A 89 -3.06 -0.62 1.19
N LEU A 90 -3.02 0.56 0.55
CA LEU A 90 -1.75 1.18 0.15
C LEU A 90 -0.94 1.65 1.37
N TYR A 91 -1.61 2.12 2.43
CA TYR A 91 -0.95 2.48 3.68
C TYR A 91 -0.31 1.28 4.36
N ALA A 92 -1.06 0.21 4.56
CA ALA A 92 -0.55 -1.02 5.17
C ALA A 92 0.61 -1.61 4.35
N TYR A 93 0.48 -1.63 3.02
CA TYR A 93 1.56 -2.07 2.14
C TYR A 93 2.81 -1.18 2.23
N ALA A 94 2.64 0.16 2.24
CA ALA A 94 3.74 1.11 2.38
C ALA A 94 4.49 0.96 3.72
N LEU A 95 3.78 0.74 4.82
CA LEU A 95 4.39 0.47 6.12
C LEU A 95 5.19 -0.83 6.13
N TYR A 96 4.59 -1.91 5.62
CA TYR A 96 5.26 -3.21 5.51
C TYR A 96 6.54 -3.12 4.68
N ARG A 97 6.48 -2.45 3.52
CA ARG A 97 7.66 -2.23 2.68
C ARG A 97 8.69 -1.31 3.31
N THR A 98 8.25 -0.30 4.05
CA THR A 98 9.13 0.53 4.88
C THR A 98 9.87 -0.32 5.89
N ALA A 99 9.22 -1.28 6.56
CA ALA A 99 9.89 -2.20 7.47
C ALA A 99 11.00 -3.01 6.77
N SER A 100 10.72 -3.59 5.59
CA SER A 100 11.74 -4.31 4.82
C SER A 100 12.95 -3.43 4.46
N ALA A 101 12.73 -2.17 4.10
CA ALA A 101 13.82 -1.23 3.82
C ALA A 101 14.60 -0.85 5.09
N ARG A 102 13.93 -0.69 6.23
CA ARG A 102 14.57 -0.45 7.53
C ARG A 102 15.42 -1.64 7.95
N GLN A 103 14.96 -2.88 7.75
CA GLN A 103 15.76 -4.07 7.99
C GLN A 103 17.03 -4.08 7.14
N ALA A 104 16.92 -3.77 5.84
CA ALA A 104 18.07 -3.71 4.94
C ALA A 104 19.08 -2.61 5.34
N LEU A 105 18.61 -1.54 5.98
CA LEU A 105 19.44 -0.48 6.57
C LEU A 105 20.02 -0.83 7.95
N GLY A 106 19.71 -2.01 8.51
CA GLY A 106 20.14 -2.42 9.86
C GLY A 106 19.35 -1.74 10.99
N GLN A 107 18.21 -1.13 10.67
CA GLN A 107 17.34 -0.41 11.61
C GLN A 107 16.25 -1.35 12.12
N ALA A 108 16.65 -2.30 12.95
CA ALA A 108 15.79 -3.41 13.39
C ALA A 108 14.60 -2.93 14.24
N ASP A 109 14.83 -2.01 15.17
CA ASP A 109 13.80 -1.50 16.08
C ASP A 109 12.70 -0.76 15.29
N GLU A 110 13.07 0.09 14.34
CA GLU A 110 12.12 0.79 13.48
C GLU A 110 11.38 -0.14 12.52
N ALA A 111 12.04 -1.22 12.08
CA ALA A 111 11.38 -2.24 11.27
C ALA A 111 10.34 -3.01 12.08
N GLU A 112 10.69 -3.49 13.28
CA GLU A 112 9.76 -4.16 14.18
C GLU A 112 8.56 -3.27 14.51
N GLN A 113 8.80 -1.98 14.78
CA GLN A 113 7.72 -1.03 15.03
C GLN A 113 6.78 -0.91 13.83
N ALA A 114 7.31 -0.81 12.60
CA ALA A 114 6.50 -0.73 11.40
C ALA A 114 5.73 -2.04 11.13
N LEU A 115 6.33 -3.21 11.37
CA LEU A 115 5.63 -4.50 11.26
C LEU A 115 4.49 -4.60 12.28
N ALA A 116 4.75 -4.23 13.53
CA ALA A 116 3.74 -4.23 14.58
C ALA A 116 2.55 -3.30 14.26
N GLU A 117 2.80 -2.16 13.63
CA GLU A 117 1.72 -1.27 13.18
C GLU A 117 0.86 -1.94 12.08
N VAL A 118 1.48 -2.60 11.11
CA VAL A 118 0.76 -3.35 10.06
C VAL A 118 -0.05 -4.50 10.66
N GLU A 119 0.50 -5.19 11.68
CA GLU A 119 -0.23 -6.22 12.41
C GLU A 119 -1.53 -5.68 12.98
N GLN A 120 -1.46 -4.54 13.69
CA GLN A 120 -2.63 -3.89 14.31
C GLN A 120 -3.69 -3.48 13.30
N LEU A 121 -3.30 -2.98 12.13
CA LEU A 121 -4.25 -2.65 11.05
C LEU A 121 -5.05 -3.87 10.59
N GLY A 122 -4.47 -5.07 10.64
CA GLY A 122 -5.16 -6.31 10.29
C GLY A 122 -6.02 -6.90 11.40
N CYS A 123 -5.92 -6.38 12.63
CA CYS A 123 -6.75 -6.80 13.76
C CYS A 123 -8.16 -6.20 13.73
N ASP A 124 -8.35 -5.10 12.99
CA ASP A 124 -9.67 -4.49 12.79
C ASP A 124 -10.61 -5.50 12.12
N ALA A 125 -11.81 -5.68 12.68
CA ALA A 125 -12.84 -6.57 12.13
C ALA A 125 -13.19 -6.18 10.69
N GLU A 126 -13.27 -4.88 10.44
CA GLU A 126 -13.62 -4.26 9.15
C GLU A 126 -12.40 -4.06 8.23
N ALA A 127 -11.22 -4.57 8.60
CA ALA A 127 -10.02 -4.45 7.78
C ALA A 127 -10.27 -4.98 6.36
N HIS A 128 -9.76 -4.27 5.35
CA HIS A 128 -9.77 -4.80 3.99
C HIS A 128 -8.99 -6.12 3.90
N ALA A 129 -9.41 -7.01 3.00
CA ALA A 129 -8.75 -8.31 2.82
C ALA A 129 -7.26 -8.16 2.47
N GLU A 130 -6.90 -7.12 1.73
CA GLU A 130 -5.53 -6.76 1.38
C GLU A 130 -4.70 -6.36 2.61
N ILE A 131 -5.30 -5.62 3.55
CA ILE A 131 -4.66 -5.25 4.82
C ILE A 131 -4.41 -6.50 5.66
N ARG A 132 -5.41 -7.39 5.78
CA ARG A 132 -5.25 -8.67 6.49
C ARG A 132 -4.13 -9.51 5.89
N ARG A 133 -4.04 -9.62 4.56
CA ARG A 133 -2.95 -10.37 3.90
C ARG A 133 -1.57 -9.82 4.26
N VAL A 134 -1.39 -8.51 4.21
CA VAL A 134 -0.10 -7.87 4.53
C VAL A 134 0.20 -7.95 6.03
N SER A 135 -0.82 -7.85 6.90
CA SER A 135 -0.72 -8.06 8.35
C SER A 135 -0.23 -9.46 8.72
N LEU A 136 -0.72 -10.51 8.04
CA LEU A 136 -0.22 -11.87 8.25
C LEU A 136 1.24 -12.03 7.82
N ALA A 137 1.64 -11.40 6.70
CA ALA A 137 3.05 -11.38 6.29
C ALA A 137 3.92 -10.67 7.33
N ALA A 138 3.46 -9.51 7.82
CA ALA A 138 4.17 -8.74 8.85
C ALA A 138 4.33 -9.52 10.15
N ALA A 139 3.26 -10.18 10.63
CA ALA A 139 3.31 -11.05 11.81
C ALA A 139 4.33 -12.17 11.64
N SER A 140 4.36 -12.84 10.48
CA SER A 140 5.32 -13.90 10.20
C SER A 140 6.76 -13.39 10.23
N GLU A 141 7.03 -12.22 9.65
CA GLU A 141 8.36 -11.61 9.64
C GLU A 141 8.81 -11.14 11.02
N ASN A 142 7.85 -10.74 11.86
CA ASN A 142 8.09 -10.35 13.24
C ASN A 142 8.13 -11.55 14.21
N GLY A 143 8.09 -12.78 13.69
CA GLY A 143 8.13 -14.01 14.48
C GLY A 143 6.87 -14.26 15.33
N ARG A 144 5.75 -13.61 15.01
CA ARG A 144 4.46 -13.76 15.69
C ARG A 144 3.66 -14.92 15.09
N GLY A 145 2.93 -15.61 15.96
CA GLY A 145 2.00 -16.68 15.55
C GLY A 145 0.74 -16.11 14.87
N MET A 146 -0.03 -17.01 14.26
CA MET A 146 -1.34 -16.72 13.67
C MET A 146 -2.40 -17.57 14.37
N ARG A 147 -3.64 -17.07 14.45
CA ARG A 147 -4.78 -17.76 15.03
C ARG A 147 -5.97 -17.68 14.07
N VAL A 148 -6.76 -18.74 14.03
CA VAL A 148 -8.08 -18.72 13.39
C VAL A 148 -9.10 -18.39 14.47
N ASP A 149 -9.89 -17.35 14.23
CA ASP A 149 -10.88 -16.86 15.17
C ASP A 149 -12.21 -17.60 15.01
N VAL A 150 -13.16 -17.34 15.92
CA VAL A 150 -14.49 -17.97 15.92
C VAL A 150 -15.30 -17.65 14.66
N ASP A 151 -15.02 -16.52 14.02
CA ASP A 151 -15.59 -16.08 12.75
C ASP A 151 -14.91 -16.75 11.52
N GLY A 152 -13.94 -17.64 11.75
CA GLY A 152 -13.18 -18.33 10.71
C GLY A 152 -12.09 -17.48 10.04
N VAL A 153 -11.89 -16.23 10.49
CA VAL A 153 -10.87 -15.34 9.92
C VAL A 153 -9.53 -15.63 10.60
N THR A 154 -8.46 -15.69 9.79
CA THR A 154 -7.09 -15.82 10.30
C THR A 154 -6.54 -14.43 10.62
N ARG A 155 -6.08 -14.24 11.87
CA ARG A 155 -5.48 -12.99 12.35
C ARG A 155 -4.13 -13.25 13.03
N PRO A 156 -3.23 -12.25 13.11
CA PRO A 156 -2.08 -12.32 14.01
C PRO A 156 -2.51 -12.71 15.44
N ALA A 157 -1.70 -13.52 16.11
CA ALA A 157 -1.98 -13.94 17.50
C ALA A 157 -1.95 -12.76 18.50
N ALA A 158 -1.37 -11.63 18.10
CA ALA A 158 -1.38 -10.38 18.87
C ALA A 158 -2.75 -9.66 18.82
N CYS A 159 -3.64 -10.02 17.91
CA CYS A 159 -4.96 -9.41 17.82
C CYS A 159 -5.84 -9.81 19.00
N PRO A 160 -6.69 -8.88 19.50
CA PRO A 160 -7.73 -9.22 20.46
C PRO A 160 -8.58 -10.40 19.97
N VAL A 161 -8.99 -11.26 20.89
CA VAL A 161 -9.94 -12.33 20.59
C VAL A 161 -11.32 -11.69 20.50
N PRO A 162 -12.05 -11.79 19.38
CA PRO A 162 -13.44 -11.33 19.29
C PRO A 162 -14.27 -12.04 20.35
N SER A 163 -15.09 -11.30 21.11
CA SER A 163 -15.96 -11.93 22.11
C SER A 163 -17.18 -12.56 21.45
N GLU A 164 -17.77 -13.59 22.06
CA GLU A 164 -19.00 -14.22 21.55
C GLU A 164 -20.19 -13.22 21.57
N ASP A 165 -20.16 -12.24 22.47
CA ASP A 165 -21.21 -11.23 22.67
C ASP A 165 -21.28 -10.19 21.53
N ASP A 166 -20.18 -9.98 20.79
CA ASP A 166 -20.12 -9.02 19.66
C ASP A 166 -20.97 -9.48 18.45
N GLN A 167 -21.43 -10.74 18.43
CA GLN A 167 -22.25 -11.30 17.35
C GLN A 167 -23.76 -11.18 17.60
N GLU A 168 -24.20 -10.97 18.85
CA GLU A 168 -25.63 -10.93 19.18
C GLU A 168 -26.28 -9.54 18.94
N GLU A 169 -25.49 -8.46 18.89
CA GLU A 169 -26.04 -7.11 18.72
C GLU A 169 -26.57 -6.81 17.30
N GLU A 170 -26.12 -7.52 16.26
CA GLU A 170 -26.60 -7.29 14.89
C GLU A 170 -27.94 -8.00 14.57
N GLU A 171 -28.32 -9.07 15.28
CA GLU A 171 -29.58 -9.78 15.03
C GLU A 171 -30.77 -9.25 15.88
N GLY A 172 -30.52 -8.26 16.73
CA GLY A 172 -31.39 -7.89 17.86
C GLY A 172 -32.24 -6.63 17.73
N TRP A 173 -32.67 -6.19 16.54
CA TRP A 173 -33.72 -5.14 16.47
C TRP A 173 -34.78 -5.40 15.40
N ARG A 174 -35.93 -5.92 15.84
CA ARG A 174 -37.20 -5.88 15.10
C ARG A 174 -38.14 -4.94 15.83
N PRO A 175 -38.63 -3.85 15.22
CA PRO A 175 -39.63 -3.01 15.86
C PRO A 175 -40.92 -3.84 16.00
N ALA A 176 -41.50 -3.83 17.21
CA ALA A 176 -42.81 -4.42 17.46
C ALA A 176 -43.88 -3.61 16.68
N GLU A 177 -44.75 -4.32 15.96
CA GLU A 177 -45.95 -3.78 15.31
C GLU A 177 -47.03 -3.35 16.33
#